data_AF-X0WQU4-F1
#
_entry.id   AF-X0WQU4-F1
#
_cell.length_a   1.000
_cell.length_b   1.000
_cell.length_c   1.000
_cell.angle_alpha   90.00
_cell.angle_beta   90.00
_cell.angle_gamma   90.00
#
_symmetry.space_group_name_H-M   'P 1'
#
loop_
_entity.id
_entity.type
_entity.pdbx_description
1 polymer ?
#
loop_
_entity_poly.entity_id
_entity_poly.type
_entity_poly.pdbx_seq_one_letter_code
_entity_poly.pdbx_strand_id
1 'polypeptide(L)'
;MISIREEAPGDIPGVRRVNELAFGQATEAGIVDALRAGCDEILSLVAIEGEKIIGHILFSPVTVQGEQGVVNGMGLGPMAVRPD
;
A
#
# COMPACT_ATOMS: atom_id res chain seq x y z
N MET A 1 -18.20 1.07 -11.72
CA MET A 1 -17.98 -0.27 -11.12
C MET A 1 -16.58 -0.26 -10.58
N ILE A 2 -16.42 -0.65 -9.32
CA ILE A 2 -15.11 -0.70 -8.66
C ILE A 2 -14.53 -2.11 -8.87
N SER A 3 -13.26 -2.19 -9.26
CA SER A 3 -12.50 -3.44 -9.29
C SER A 3 -11.28 -3.34 -8.36
N ILE A 4 -10.86 -4.48 -7.83
CA ILE A 4 -9.65 -4.60 -7.01
C ILE A 4 -8.69 -5.54 -7.74
N ARG A 5 -7.42 -5.14 -7.81
CA ARG A 5 -6.34 -5.95 -8.39
C ARG A 5 -5.00 -5.60 -7.75
N GLU A 6 -3.99 -6.41 -8.02
CA GLU A 6 -2.61 -6.08 -7.71
C GLU A 6 -2.18 -4.79 -8.43
N GLU A 7 -1.33 -4.03 -7.75
CA GLU A 7 -0.67 -2.85 -8.30
C GLU A 7 0.21 -3.25 -9.50
N ALA A 8 0.11 -2.48 -10.59
CA ALA A 8 1.00 -2.55 -11.74
C ALA A 8 1.92 -1.31 -11.76
N PRO A 9 3.08 -1.37 -12.46
CA PRO A 9 4.00 -0.23 -12.54
C PRO A 9 3.36 1.09 -13.02
N GLY A 10 2.33 1.01 -13.86
CA GLY A 10 1.58 2.18 -14.34
C GLY A 10 0.72 2.87 -13.28
N ASP A 11 0.42 2.19 -12.16
CA ASP A 11 -0.42 2.72 -11.09
C ASP A 11 0.35 3.56 -10.08
N ILE A 12 1.69 3.50 -10.08
CA ILE A 12 2.55 4.17 -9.09
C ILE A 12 2.17 5.64 -8.89
N PRO A 13 1.96 6.46 -9.94
CA PRO A 13 1.53 7.85 -9.75
C PRO A 13 0.16 7.97 -9.07
N GLY A 14 -0.78 7.07 -9.38
CA GLY A 14 -2.12 7.05 -8.79
C GLY A 14 -2.11 6.59 -7.34
N VAL A 15 -1.34 5.55 -7.03
CA VAL A 15 -1.08 5.05 -5.67
C VAL A 15 -0.45 6.13 -4.80
N ARG A 16 0.54 6.84 -5.33
CA ARG A 16 1.18 7.95 -4.63
C ARG A 16 0.16 9.05 -4.33
N ARG A 17 -0.64 9.42 -5.33
CA ARG A 17 -1.66 10.47 -5.20
C ARG A 17 -2.74 10.12 -4.18
N VAL A 18 -3.23 8.89 -4.15
CA VAL A 18 -4.28 8.49 -3.18
C VAL A 18 -3.74 8.48 -1.75
N ASN A 19 -2.50 8.04 -1.52
CA ASN A 19 -1.88 8.12 -0.20
C ASN A 19 -1.68 9.58 0.24
N GLU A 20 -1.17 10.45 -0.63
CA GLU A 20 -1.02 11.88 -0.32
C GLU A 20 -2.35 12.55 0.01
N LEU A 21 -3.42 12.21 -0.70
CA LEU A 21 -4.76 12.72 -0.44
C LEU A 21 -5.34 12.21 0.87
N ALA A 22 -5.23 10.91 1.14
CA ALA A 22 -5.82 10.28 2.32
C ALA A 22 -5.15 10.74 3.63
N PHE A 23 -3.83 10.92 3.61
CA PHE A 23 -3.06 11.30 4.79
C PHE A 23 -2.78 12.80 4.88
N GLY A 24 -3.05 13.58 3.82
CA GLY A 24 -2.79 15.03 3.77
C GLY A 24 -1.31 15.41 3.74
N GLN A 25 -0.42 14.43 3.54
CA GLN A 25 1.04 14.59 3.53
C GLN A 25 1.70 13.51 2.67
N ALA A 26 2.99 13.67 2.37
CA ALA A 26 3.72 12.75 1.48
C ALA A 26 4.41 11.57 2.19
N THR A 27 4.34 11.49 3.52
CA THR A 27 5.08 10.50 4.32
C THR A 27 4.71 9.07 3.93
N GLU A 28 3.42 8.75 3.89
CA GLU A 28 2.91 7.41 3.59
C GLU A 28 3.17 7.02 2.14
N ALA A 29 3.02 7.98 1.22
CA ALA A 29 3.44 7.80 -0.17
C ALA A 29 4.94 7.48 -0.30
N GLY A 30 5.80 8.16 0.48
CA GLY A 30 7.23 7.87 0.54
C GLY A 30 7.54 6.49 1.12
N ILE A 31 6.79 6.04 2.14
CA ILE A 31 6.91 4.69 2.70
C ILE A 31 6.57 3.62 1.66
N VAL A 32 5.49 3.81 0.90
CA VAL A 32 5.11 2.88 -0.19
C VAL A 32 6.22 2.80 -1.23
N ASP A 33 6.78 3.93 -1.64
CA ASP A 33 7.88 3.97 -2.61
C ASP A 33 9.15 3.28 -2.10
N ALA A 34 9.49 3.50 -0.82
CA ALA A 34 10.64 2.85 -0.19
C ALA A 34 10.45 1.33 -0.08
N LEU A 35 9.26 0.86 0.33
CA LEU A 35 8.96 -0.56 0.45
C LEU A 35 8.95 -1.25 -0.91
N ARG A 36 8.38 -0.63 -1.95
CA ARG A 36 8.43 -1.18 -3.32
C ARG A 36 9.84 -1.35 -3.86
N ALA A 37 10.76 -0.47 -3.47
CA ALA A 37 12.16 -0.51 -3.93
C ALA A 37 13.06 -1.40 -3.06
N GLY A 38 12.74 -1.58 -1.78
CA GLY A 38 13.61 -2.20 -0.78
C GLY A 38 13.11 -3.50 -0.18
N CYS A 39 11.93 -3.98 -0.56
CA CYS A 39 11.34 -5.21 -0.04
C CYS A 39 10.94 -6.15 -1.18
N ASP A 40 11.51 -7.35 -1.17
CA ASP A 40 11.36 -8.32 -2.25
C ASP A 40 9.94 -8.92 -2.32
N GLU A 41 9.30 -9.09 -1.17
CA GLU A 41 7.98 -9.70 -1.06
C GLU A 41 7.00 -8.67 -0.51
N ILE A 42 6.26 -7.98 -1.37
CA ILE A 42 5.15 -7.12 -0.94
C ILE A 42 3.87 -7.56 -1.62
N LEU A 43 2.72 -7.32 -0.97
CA LEU A 43 1.42 -7.36 -1.62
C LEU A 43 0.86 -5.95 -1.64
N SER A 44 0.67 -5.41 -2.84
CA SER A 44 0.12 -4.08 -3.06
C SER A 44 -1.15 -4.20 -3.88
N LEU A 45 -2.27 -3.73 -3.34
CA LEU A 45 -3.57 -3.80 -3.98
C LEU A 45 -4.12 -2.40 -4.23
N VAL A 46 -4.78 -2.24 -5.37
CA VAL A 46 -5.45 -1.00 -5.76
C VAL A 46 -6.92 -1.24 -5.98
N ALA A 47 -7.74 -0.28 -5.54
CA ALA A 47 -9.14 -0.16 -5.92
C ALA A 47 -9.25 0.85 -7.07
N ILE A 48 -9.95 0.47 -8.13
CA ILE A 48 -10.02 1.22 -9.39
C ILE A 48 -11.47 1.47 -9.76
N GLU A 49 -11.79 2.71 -10.11
CA GLU A 49 -13.03 3.09 -10.76
C GLU A 49 -12.74 3.75 -12.11
N GLY A 50 -13.11 3.06 -13.20
CA GLY A 50 -12.71 3.45 -14.55
C GLY A 50 -11.18 3.34 -14.71
N GLU A 51 -10.52 4.47 -14.91
CA GLU A 51 -9.04 4.55 -14.98
C GLU A 51 -8.42 5.16 -13.72
N LYS A 52 -9.24 5.48 -12.71
CA LYS A 52 -8.77 6.17 -11.50
C LYS A 52 -8.50 5.18 -10.38
N ILE A 53 -7.30 5.25 -9.81
CA ILE A 53 -7.02 4.64 -8.50
C ILE A 53 -7.77 5.44 -7.44
N ILE A 54 -8.70 4.78 -6.75
CA ILE A 54 -9.53 5.37 -5.69
C ILE A 54 -9.16 4.85 -4.30
N GLY A 55 -8.37 3.78 -4.22
CA GLY A 55 -7.85 3.25 -2.97
C GLY A 55 -6.60 2.41 -3.17
N HIS A 56 -5.83 2.27 -2.10
CA HIS A 56 -4.58 1.53 -2.04
C HIS A 56 -4.42 0.88 -0.67
N ILE A 57 -3.91 -0.35 -0.65
CA ILE A 57 -3.47 -1.01 0.58
C ILE A 57 -2.17 -1.77 0.31
N LEU A 58 -1.23 -1.66 1.24
CA LEU A 58 0.07 -2.32 1.16
C LEU A 58 0.25 -3.30 2.32
N PHE A 59 0.88 -4.43 2.02
CA PHE A 59 1.35 -5.42 2.98
C PHE A 59 2.83 -5.68 2.77
N SER A 60 3.62 -5.62 3.85
CA SER A 60 5.05 -5.92 3.85
C SER A 60 5.41 -6.94 4.94
N PRO A 61 6.38 -7.85 4.73
CA PRO A 61 6.81 -8.84 5.70
C PRO A 61 7.22 -8.21 7.02
N VAL A 62 6.80 -8.83 8.12
CA VAL A 62 7.19 -8.47 9.48
C VAL A 62 7.49 -9.71 10.30
N THR A 63 8.46 -9.58 11.20
CA THR A 63 8.81 -10.60 12.19
C THR A 63 8.57 -10.02 13.57
N VAL A 64 7.77 -10.71 14.38
CA VAL A 64 7.49 -10.35 15.77
C VAL A 64 8.14 -11.38 16.69
N GLN A 65 9.03 -10.93 17.55
CA GLN A 65 9.65 -11.76 18.58
C GLN A 65 8.96 -11.53 19.93
N GLY A 66 8.43 -12.60 20.53
CA GLY A 66 7.79 -12.57 21.84
C GLY A 66 8.24 -13.72 22.74
N GLU A 67 7.71 -13.77 23.95
CA GLU A 67 8.06 -14.79 24.96
C GLU A 67 7.76 -16.22 24.49
N GLN A 68 6.77 -16.39 23.61
CA GLN A 68 6.35 -17.68 23.05
C GLN A 68 7.06 -18.04 21.74
N GLY A 69 8.04 -17.23 21.29
CA GLY A 69 8.82 -17.48 20.09
C GLY A 69 8.71 -16.39 19.03
N VAL A 70 9.05 -16.77 17.79
CA VAL A 70 9.05 -15.87 16.62
C VAL A 70 7.83 -16.13 15.75
N VAL A 71 7.11 -15.07 15.40
CA VAL A 71 5.97 -15.09 14.48
C VAL A 71 6.33 -14.29 13.23
N ASN A 72 6.20 -14.91 12.06
CA ASN A 72 6.34 -14.24 10.77
C ASN A 72 4.95 -13.94 10.21
N GLY A 73 4.76 -12.75 9.65
CA GLY A 73 3.49 -12.33 9.06
C GLY A 73 3.67 -11.12 8.14
N MET A 74 2.57 -10.43 7.88
CA MET A 74 2.55 -9.22 7.05
C MET A 74 2.05 -8.04 7.88
N GLY A 75 2.82 -6.95 7.88
CA GLY A 75 2.39 -5.64 8.35
C GLY A 75 1.46 -5.03 7.32
N LEU A 76 0.29 -4.58 7.76
CA LEU A 76 -0.68 -3.86 6.94
C LEU A 76 -0.41 -2.36 7.08
N GLY A 77 -0.06 -1.70 5.97
CA GLY A 77 0.03 -0.26 5.95
C GLY A 77 0.93 0.29 4.84
N PRO A 78 0.58 1.46 4.28
CA PRO A 78 -0.64 2.23 4.55
C PRO A 78 -1.90 1.60 3.94
N MET A 79 -3.06 2.04 4.41
CA MET A 79 -4.37 1.83 3.77
C MET A 79 -4.98 3.21 3.51
N ALA A 80 -5.24 3.50 2.24
CA ALA A 80 -5.70 4.81 1.77
C ALA A 80 -6.93 4.67 0.87
N VAL A 81 -7.92 5.53 1.06
CA VAL A 81 -9.04 5.73 0.13
C VAL A 81 -9.14 7.23 -0.14
N ARG A 82 -9.48 7.60 -1.37
CA ARG A 82 -9.69 8.99 -1.72
C ARG A 82 -10.76 9.65 -0.81
N PRO A 83 -10.55 10.89 -0.35
CA PRO A 83 -11.52 11.57 0.52
C PRO A 83 -12.81 12.07 -0.16
N ASP A 84 -12.87 12.09 -1.49
CA ASP A 84 -14.02 12.57 -2.30
C ASP A 84 -15.06 11.50 -2.64
#